data_AF-A0A832CMA6-F1
#
_entry.id   AF-A0A832CMA6-F1
#
_cell.length_a   1.000
_cell.length_b   1.000
_cell.length_c   1.000
_cell.angle_alpha   90.00
_cell.angle_beta   90.00
_cell.angle_gamma   90.00
#
_symmetry.space_group_name_H-M   'P 1'
#
loop_
_entity.id
_entity.type
_entity.pdbx_description
1 polymer ?
#
loop_
_entity_poly.entity_id
_entity_poly.type
_entity_poly.pdbx_seq_one_letter_code
_entity_poly.pdbx_strand_id
1 'polypeptide(L)'
;MSHTHPNHKPVFRKNATVQTLRSIYPTAGALKTDHTRSHGITLSTFNPITTGKLVVTTFLALTAAFYPTLGNGDAPTAVSASKQDLIIPYATMHIIQEGDPPSVVVEKAAKVLPRPNQIAWMRLERTFFIHFGVNTFTQVEWGSGREDPSIFNPKELDANQWMRAITNFGGKLLVLVAKHHDGFCLWPTRYTRHSVASSPWRDGKGDLVREVAEAARAHGVKLGIYLSPADLYQLKTNPKNPNGYYGNGSKKVPSIIPTDPGSFQTDPMKGRTPPPGFQSYTYVVNDYNRYFLNQLYELLTEYGPIYEVWFDGANPDPSVPEQYDYQAWYDLIRKLQPHAVIAVKGPDVRWVGNESGIGRTTEWSVIPLSAPPEKFHWPDMTAGGPGQPCKANAWFVSLVVPCRSQHHHPPKQPVVLGFA
;
A
#
# COMPACT_ATOMS: atom_id res chain seq x y z
N MET A 1 -11.89 61.64 21.23
CA MET A 1 -11.42 61.88 22.61
C MET A 1 -11.42 60.53 23.31
N SER A 2 -10.30 59.79 23.23
CA SER A 2 -9.19 59.71 24.20
C SER A 2 -9.49 58.73 25.35
N HIS A 3 -8.86 57.53 25.30
CA HIS A 3 -7.82 57.05 26.24
C HIS A 3 -8.42 56.15 27.36
N THR A 4 -7.85 55.05 27.88
CA THR A 4 -6.52 54.41 27.80
C THR A 4 -6.59 53.02 28.48
N HIS A 5 -5.71 52.10 28.09
CA HIS A 5 -5.33 50.84 28.75
C HIS A 5 -4.62 51.05 30.11
N PRO A 6 -4.49 50.03 31.01
CA PRO A 6 -3.32 49.12 30.96
C PRO A 6 -3.50 47.65 31.44
N ASN A 7 -2.73 46.79 30.77
CA ASN A 7 -1.97 45.59 31.18
C ASN A 7 -2.23 44.89 32.54
N HIS A 8 -2.40 43.55 32.49
CA HIS A 8 -1.81 42.62 33.45
C HIS A 8 -1.48 41.25 32.81
N LYS A 9 -0.21 40.83 32.90
CA LYS A 9 0.30 39.47 32.62
C LYS A 9 0.04 38.54 33.81
N PRO A 10 -0.06 37.21 33.60
CA PRO A 10 0.28 36.26 34.64
C PRO A 10 1.62 35.53 34.39
N VAL A 11 2.25 35.32 35.53
CA VAL A 11 3.59 34.81 35.85
C VAL A 11 3.77 33.31 35.55
N PHE A 12 4.94 32.96 35.00
CA PHE A 12 5.48 31.60 34.92
C PHE A 12 5.81 31.03 36.31
N ARG A 13 5.36 29.80 36.61
CA ARG A 13 5.93 28.97 37.67
C ARG A 13 6.89 27.93 37.08
N LYS A 14 8.15 27.94 37.57
CA LYS A 14 9.15 26.88 37.38
C LYS A 14 9.02 25.85 38.51
N ASN A 15 9.18 24.57 38.17
CA ASN A 15 9.80 23.48 38.95
C ASN A 15 10.25 22.45 37.88
N ALA A 16 11.56 22.33 37.58
CA ALA A 16 12.51 21.34 38.13
C ALA A 16 12.10 19.89 37.74
N THR A 17 12.85 19.03 37.06
CA THR A 17 14.29 18.87 36.79
C THR A 17 14.42 17.86 35.63
N VAL A 18 15.21 18.12 34.58
CA VAL A 18 15.61 17.10 33.60
C VAL A 18 17.13 17.12 33.51
N GLN A 19 17.75 16.01 33.95
CA GLN A 19 19.18 15.75 33.78
C GLN A 19 19.47 15.49 32.31
N THR A 20 20.34 16.32 31.74
CA THR A 20 20.86 16.18 30.39
C THR A 20 21.98 15.13 30.38
N LEU A 21 21.74 13.96 29.79
CA LEU A 21 22.81 13.04 29.38
C LEU A 21 23.27 13.41 27.97
N ARG A 22 24.51 13.89 27.87
CA ARG A 22 25.24 14.20 26.64
C ARG A 22 25.45 12.91 25.84
N SER A 23 25.00 12.89 24.59
CA SER A 23 25.45 11.91 23.59
C SER A 23 26.79 12.37 23.02
N ILE A 24 27.78 11.50 23.15
CA ILE A 24 29.11 11.58 22.54
C ILE A 24 29.00 10.89 21.18
N TYR A 25 29.08 11.66 20.10
CA TYR A 25 29.50 11.15 18.78
C TYR A 25 30.41 12.17 18.11
N PRO A 26 31.56 11.74 17.55
CA PRO A 26 32.50 12.63 16.91
C PRO A 26 31.98 13.09 15.54
N THR A 27 32.11 14.38 15.31
CA THR A 27 31.96 15.07 14.01
C THR A 27 32.91 14.48 12.96
N ALA A 28 32.37 13.92 11.88
CA ALA A 28 33.14 13.61 10.67
C ALA A 28 33.33 14.89 9.85
N GLY A 29 34.60 15.27 9.67
CA GLY A 29 35.01 16.45 8.92
C GLY A 29 34.78 16.32 7.41
N ALA A 30 34.54 17.47 6.80
CA ALA A 30 34.44 17.65 5.36
C ALA A 30 35.74 17.23 4.65
N LEU A 31 35.63 16.38 3.64
CA LEU A 31 36.69 16.09 2.68
C LEU A 31 36.32 16.72 1.33
N LYS A 32 37.14 17.70 0.93
CA LYS A 32 37.19 18.28 -0.41
C LYS A 32 37.62 17.21 -1.40
N THR A 33 36.89 17.07 -2.50
CA THR A 33 37.31 16.30 -3.68
C THR A 33 38.18 17.17 -4.57
N ASP A 34 39.39 16.71 -4.84
CA ASP A 34 40.26 17.24 -5.90
C ASP A 34 40.40 16.19 -7.00
N HIS A 35 40.39 16.64 -8.25
CA HIS A 35 40.41 15.80 -9.44
C HIS A 35 41.85 15.41 -9.81
N THR A 36 42.12 14.12 -10.03
CA THR A 36 43.12 13.67 -11.04
C THR A 36 42.90 12.21 -11.44
N ARG A 37 43.07 11.94 -12.73
CA ARG A 37 43.03 10.62 -13.40
C ARG A 37 44.32 9.82 -13.15
N SER A 38 44.21 8.50 -13.03
CA SER A 38 45.14 7.54 -13.67
C SER A 38 44.62 6.10 -13.60
N HIS A 39 44.97 5.33 -14.64
CA HIS A 39 44.67 3.91 -14.82
C HIS A 39 45.57 3.03 -13.93
N GLY A 40 45.07 1.86 -13.52
CA GLY A 40 45.91 0.82 -12.89
C GLY A 40 45.12 -0.42 -12.50
N ILE A 41 45.31 -1.50 -13.26
CA ILE A 41 44.91 -2.87 -12.92
C ILE A 41 45.90 -3.40 -11.88
N THR A 42 45.42 -3.95 -10.76
CA THR A 42 46.23 -4.79 -9.87
C THR A 42 45.39 -5.95 -9.34
N LEU A 43 45.75 -7.17 -9.73
CA LEU A 43 45.38 -8.40 -9.02
C LEU A 43 46.20 -8.50 -7.72
N SER A 44 45.56 -8.88 -6.62
CA SER A 44 46.26 -9.50 -5.50
C SER A 44 45.43 -10.62 -4.88
N THR A 45 46.15 -11.66 -4.52
CA THR A 45 45.74 -13.01 -4.12
C THR A 45 45.41 -13.14 -2.63
N PHE A 46 44.54 -14.11 -2.34
CA PHE A 46 44.24 -14.82 -1.08
C PHE A 46 45.10 -14.60 0.18
N ASN A 47 44.42 -14.48 1.34
CA ASN A 47 44.66 -15.36 2.50
C ASN A 47 43.44 -15.42 3.47
N PRO A 48 43.25 -16.51 4.26
CA PRO A 48 41.98 -16.83 4.93
C PRO A 48 41.99 -16.71 6.48
N ILE A 49 40.78 -16.78 7.06
CA ILE A 49 40.38 -17.12 8.45
C ILE A 49 40.66 -16.08 9.57
N THR A 50 39.59 -15.64 10.25
CA THR A 50 39.47 -15.69 11.72
C THR A 50 38.01 -15.65 12.17
N THR A 51 37.68 -16.60 13.05
CA THR A 51 36.39 -16.90 13.66
C THR A 51 36.10 -15.92 14.82
N GLY A 52 34.97 -15.21 14.78
CA GLY A 52 34.50 -14.36 15.88
C GLY A 52 33.23 -14.91 16.52
N LYS A 53 33.33 -15.32 17.80
CA LYS A 53 32.24 -15.86 18.63
C LYS A 53 31.19 -14.79 18.95
N LEU A 54 29.92 -15.15 18.79
CA LEU A 54 28.75 -14.38 19.26
C LEU A 54 28.54 -14.66 20.76
N VAL A 55 28.63 -13.64 21.60
CA VAL A 55 28.29 -13.70 23.03
C VAL A 55 26.82 -13.33 23.19
N VAL A 56 26.01 -14.27 23.66
CA VAL A 56 24.63 -14.05 24.11
C VAL A 56 24.65 -13.86 25.62
N THR A 57 24.35 -12.65 26.08
CA THR A 57 24.24 -12.33 27.51
C THR A 57 22.82 -12.60 27.98
N THR A 58 22.62 -13.66 28.76
CA THR A 58 21.35 -13.97 29.44
C THR A 58 21.33 -13.25 30.80
N PHE A 59 20.32 -12.42 31.05
CA PHE A 59 20.01 -11.90 32.38
C PHE A 59 19.27 -12.98 33.18
N LEU A 60 19.88 -13.46 34.28
CA LEU A 60 19.23 -14.33 35.25
C LEU A 60 19.00 -13.50 36.54
N ALA A 61 17.73 -13.23 36.87
CA ALA A 61 17.36 -12.64 38.14
C ALA A 61 17.32 -13.75 39.20
N LEU A 62 18.22 -13.71 40.19
CA LEU A 62 18.17 -14.55 41.38
C LEU A 62 17.18 -13.96 42.39
N THR A 63 16.10 -14.66 42.69
CA THR A 63 15.37 -14.53 43.96
C THR A 63 15.75 -15.71 44.84
N ALA A 64 16.38 -15.42 45.98
CA ALA A 64 16.74 -16.41 46.99
C ALA A 64 15.48 -16.86 47.75
N ALA A 65 15.26 -18.18 47.80
CA ALA A 65 14.36 -18.80 48.76
C ALA A 65 15.07 -19.99 49.40
N PHE A 66 15.15 -19.94 50.73
CA PHE A 66 15.65 -20.99 51.61
C PHE A 66 14.83 -22.28 51.47
N TYR A 67 15.49 -23.44 51.46
CA TYR A 67 14.88 -24.73 51.83
C TYR A 67 15.87 -25.53 52.71
N PRO A 68 15.39 -26.18 53.78
CA PRO A 68 16.16 -27.15 54.55
C PRO A 68 16.19 -28.52 53.84
N THR A 69 17.21 -29.30 54.16
CA THR A 69 17.54 -30.60 53.57
C THR A 69 16.67 -31.76 54.07
N LEU A 70 16.56 -32.77 53.19
CA LEU A 70 16.40 -34.23 53.40
C LEU A 70 15.12 -34.86 52.83
N GLY A 71 15.33 -35.92 52.04
CA GLY A 71 14.32 -36.94 51.74
C GLY A 71 14.56 -37.67 50.41
N ASN A 72 15.20 -38.85 50.46
CA ASN A 72 15.26 -39.81 49.35
C ASN A 72 13.84 -40.25 48.95
N GLY A 73 13.53 -40.23 47.66
CA GLY A 73 12.29 -40.78 47.11
C GLY A 73 12.27 -40.73 45.58
N ASP A 74 12.38 -41.91 44.98
CA ASP A 74 12.01 -42.32 43.62
C ASP A 74 12.04 -41.28 42.49
N ALA A 75 12.98 -41.48 41.56
CA ALA A 75 12.98 -40.82 40.27
C ALA A 75 11.69 -41.17 39.50
N PRO A 76 10.84 -40.20 39.13
CA PRO A 76 9.77 -40.47 38.20
C PRO A 76 10.40 -40.69 36.82
N THR A 77 10.09 -41.86 36.27
CA THR A 77 10.37 -42.27 34.90
C THR A 77 10.11 -41.12 33.94
N ALA A 78 11.17 -40.70 33.23
CA ALA A 78 11.03 -39.81 32.09
C ALA A 78 10.14 -40.52 31.05
N VAL A 79 8.89 -40.08 30.95
CA VAL A 79 8.06 -40.37 29.79
C VAL A 79 8.79 -39.72 28.61
N SER A 80 9.52 -40.54 27.86
CA SER A 80 10.04 -40.20 26.55
C SER A 80 8.85 -39.82 25.69
N ALA A 81 8.52 -38.52 25.64
CA ALA A 81 7.70 -37.97 24.58
C ALA A 81 8.42 -38.33 23.28
N SER A 82 7.88 -39.30 22.54
CA SER A 82 8.37 -39.64 21.22
C SER A 82 8.46 -38.34 20.43
N LYS A 83 9.64 -38.01 19.90
CA LYS A 83 9.77 -37.09 18.77
C LYS A 83 8.92 -37.68 17.65
N GLN A 84 7.64 -37.33 17.59
CA GLN A 84 6.95 -37.37 16.32
C GLN A 84 7.69 -36.33 15.48
N ASP A 85 8.49 -36.81 14.55
CA ASP A 85 8.98 -36.01 13.44
C ASP A 85 7.73 -35.51 12.70
N LEU A 86 7.20 -34.37 13.15
CA LEU A 86 6.06 -33.71 12.54
C LEU A 86 6.50 -33.33 11.14
N ILE A 87 6.08 -34.12 10.15
CA ILE A 87 6.30 -33.80 8.75
C ILE A 87 5.51 -32.52 8.45
N ILE A 88 6.21 -31.39 8.36
CA ILE A 88 5.60 -30.12 7.95
C ILE A 88 5.37 -30.20 6.43
N PRO A 89 4.13 -30.10 5.92
CA PRO A 89 3.88 -30.14 4.48
C PRO A 89 4.19 -28.79 3.81
N TYR A 90 4.27 -28.76 2.48
CA TYR A 90 4.21 -27.51 1.74
C TYR A 90 2.77 -26.96 1.77
N ALA A 91 2.62 -25.65 1.99
CA ALA A 91 1.31 -24.99 2.05
C ALA A 91 1.43 -23.52 1.64
N THR A 92 0.32 -22.82 1.41
CA THR A 92 0.33 -21.35 1.17
C THR A 92 0.38 -20.53 2.46
N MET A 93 0.26 -21.19 3.60
CA MET A 93 0.37 -20.60 4.94
C MET A 93 0.66 -21.70 5.95
N HIS A 94 1.40 -21.37 7.00
CA HIS A 94 1.57 -22.22 8.18
C HIS A 94 1.21 -21.43 9.45
N ILE A 95 0.59 -22.11 10.41
CA ILE A 95 0.31 -21.53 11.73
C ILE A 95 1.54 -21.76 12.63
N ILE A 96 2.09 -20.68 13.17
CA ILE A 96 3.10 -20.73 14.22
C ILE A 96 2.36 -20.89 15.55
N GLN A 97 2.60 -22.00 16.24
CA GLN A 97 1.97 -22.32 17.52
C GLN A 97 2.82 -21.77 18.67
N GLU A 98 2.16 -21.47 19.79
CA GLU A 98 2.87 -21.15 21.02
C GLU A 98 3.72 -22.35 21.46
N GLY A 99 5.01 -22.11 21.70
CA GLY A 99 5.98 -23.16 22.05
C GLY A 99 6.69 -23.82 20.86
N ASP A 100 6.41 -23.44 19.61
CA ASP A 100 7.20 -23.92 18.47
C ASP A 100 8.69 -23.53 18.65
N PRO A 101 9.64 -24.48 18.59
CA PRO A 101 11.06 -24.15 18.64
C PRO A 101 11.48 -23.40 17.36
N PRO A 102 12.53 -22.55 17.42
CA PRO A 102 12.97 -21.76 16.27
C PRO A 102 13.23 -22.59 15.00
N SER A 103 13.73 -23.82 15.12
CA SER A 103 13.94 -24.73 13.98
C SER A 103 12.63 -25.09 13.26
N VAL A 104 11.55 -25.33 14.00
CA VAL A 104 10.22 -25.63 13.45
C VAL A 104 9.65 -24.39 12.76
N VAL A 105 9.84 -23.20 13.33
CA VAL A 105 9.41 -21.94 12.71
C VAL A 105 10.13 -21.71 11.37
N VAL A 106 11.45 -21.96 11.32
CA VAL A 106 12.24 -21.85 10.08
C VAL A 106 11.77 -22.87 9.05
N GLU A 107 11.52 -24.12 9.44
CA GLU A 107 11.03 -25.15 8.52
C GLU A 107 9.64 -24.83 7.97
N LYS A 108 8.72 -24.36 8.83
CA LYS A 108 7.42 -23.84 8.40
C LYS A 108 7.60 -22.72 7.39
N ALA A 109 8.44 -21.72 7.67
CA ALA A 109 8.68 -20.61 6.76
C ALA A 109 9.24 -21.08 5.40
N ALA A 110 10.21 -21.99 5.39
CA ALA A 110 10.80 -22.53 4.17
C ALA A 110 9.83 -23.37 3.31
N LYS A 111 8.76 -23.88 3.93
CA LYS A 111 7.72 -24.69 3.27
C LYS A 111 6.46 -23.91 2.93
N VAL A 112 6.46 -22.58 3.06
CA VAL A 112 5.37 -21.78 2.52
C VAL A 112 5.61 -21.46 1.05
N LEU A 113 4.61 -21.77 0.21
CA LEU A 113 4.62 -21.58 -1.23
C LEU A 113 3.66 -20.45 -1.64
N PRO A 114 3.99 -19.69 -2.71
CA PRO A 114 3.09 -18.70 -3.28
C PRO A 114 1.82 -19.34 -3.87
N ARG A 115 0.71 -18.59 -3.81
CA ARG A 115 -0.50 -18.88 -4.59
C ARG A 115 -0.25 -18.70 -6.10
N PRO A 116 -1.06 -19.32 -6.98
CA PRO A 116 -0.88 -19.19 -8.44
C PRO A 116 -0.89 -17.74 -8.96
N ASN A 117 -1.72 -16.86 -8.40
CA ASN A 117 -1.74 -15.44 -8.76
C ASN A 117 -0.42 -14.73 -8.40
N GLN A 118 0.18 -15.06 -7.26
CA GLN A 118 1.46 -14.52 -6.82
C GLN A 118 2.63 -14.99 -7.71
N ILE A 119 2.66 -16.28 -8.09
CA ILE A 119 3.61 -16.80 -9.09
C ILE A 119 3.48 -16.03 -10.41
N ALA A 120 2.24 -15.87 -10.88
CA ALA A 120 1.98 -15.18 -12.14
C ALA A 120 2.43 -13.71 -12.08
N TRP A 121 2.27 -13.06 -10.94
CA TRP A 121 2.73 -11.69 -10.69
C TRP A 121 4.25 -11.59 -10.65
N MET A 122 4.94 -12.47 -9.93
CA MET A 122 6.41 -12.47 -9.86
C MET A 122 7.07 -12.63 -11.24
N ARG A 123 6.50 -13.47 -12.10
CA ARG A 123 6.99 -13.70 -13.48
C ARG A 123 6.83 -12.49 -14.40
N LEU A 124 6.10 -11.45 -13.96
CA LEU A 124 6.07 -10.19 -14.68
C LEU A 124 7.44 -9.52 -14.62
N GLU A 125 8.14 -9.63 -13.48
CA GLU A 125 9.45 -9.05 -13.13
C GLU A 125 9.48 -7.52 -13.15
N ARG A 126 8.88 -6.91 -14.17
CA ARG A 126 8.77 -5.47 -14.37
C ARG A 126 7.34 -5.08 -14.65
N THR A 127 6.81 -4.24 -13.77
CA THR A 127 5.48 -3.63 -13.87
C THR A 127 5.65 -2.11 -14.00
N PHE A 128 4.67 -1.44 -14.59
CA PHE A 128 4.68 0.00 -14.79
C PHE A 128 3.52 0.63 -14.05
N PHE A 129 3.71 1.88 -13.62
CA PHE A 129 2.71 2.65 -12.91
C PHE A 129 2.48 3.97 -13.65
N ILE A 130 1.24 4.28 -14.01
CA ILE A 130 0.90 5.60 -14.59
C ILE A 130 -0.01 6.35 -13.63
N HIS A 131 0.54 7.44 -13.11
CA HIS A 131 -0.17 8.50 -12.39
C HIS A 131 -0.46 9.62 -13.39
N PHE A 132 -1.75 9.86 -13.63
CA PHE A 132 -2.22 10.91 -14.52
C PHE A 132 -3.59 11.36 -14.03
N GLY A 133 -3.87 12.66 -14.04
CA GLY A 133 -5.14 13.18 -13.55
C GLY A 133 -5.12 14.69 -13.39
N VAL A 134 -6.07 15.23 -12.63
CA VAL A 134 -6.18 16.68 -12.36
C VAL A 134 -4.90 17.26 -11.77
N ASN A 135 -4.18 16.49 -10.95
CA ASN A 135 -2.89 16.86 -10.35
C ASN A 135 -1.80 17.15 -11.40
N THR A 136 -1.85 16.48 -12.55
CA THR A 136 -0.94 16.78 -13.68
C THR A 136 -1.15 18.18 -14.23
N PHE A 137 -2.39 18.68 -14.22
CA PHE A 137 -2.73 20.01 -14.74
C PHE A 137 -2.53 21.12 -13.70
N THR A 138 -2.50 20.78 -12.42
CA THR A 138 -2.21 21.71 -11.31
C THR A 138 -0.76 21.67 -10.86
N GLN A 139 0.07 20.76 -11.38
CA GLN A 139 1.48 20.61 -11.06
C GLN A 139 1.72 20.39 -9.56
N VAL A 140 0.92 19.51 -8.94
CA VAL A 140 1.09 19.08 -7.56
C VAL A 140 1.14 17.57 -7.49
N GLU A 141 1.77 17.03 -6.45
CA GLU A 141 1.77 15.59 -6.22
C GLU A 141 0.43 15.12 -5.66
N TRP A 142 -0.11 15.85 -4.70
CA TRP A 142 -1.37 15.55 -4.04
C TRP A 142 -2.35 16.70 -4.29
N GLY A 143 -3.46 16.40 -4.95
CA GLY A 143 -4.57 17.33 -5.06
C GLY A 143 -5.29 17.51 -3.73
N SER A 144 -6.18 18.49 -3.69
CA SER A 144 -6.95 18.89 -2.51
C SER A 144 -8.36 18.29 -2.47
N GLY A 145 -8.78 17.62 -3.54
CA GLY A 145 -10.16 17.17 -3.78
C GLY A 145 -11.11 18.33 -4.08
N ARG A 146 -10.59 19.49 -4.47
CA ARG A 146 -11.37 20.70 -4.80
C ARG A 146 -11.11 21.17 -6.22
N GLU A 147 -10.29 20.42 -6.96
CA GLU A 147 -9.95 20.69 -8.34
C GLU A 147 -11.22 20.76 -9.19
N ASP A 148 -11.28 21.73 -10.09
CA ASP A 148 -12.40 21.83 -11.02
C ASP A 148 -12.23 20.78 -12.13
N PRO A 149 -13.21 19.89 -12.39
CA PRO A 149 -13.14 18.92 -13.49
C PRO A 149 -12.74 19.50 -14.85
N SER A 150 -13.03 20.79 -15.10
CA SER A 150 -12.71 21.46 -16.35
C SER A 150 -11.22 21.57 -16.67
N ILE A 151 -10.35 21.46 -15.66
CA ILE A 151 -8.90 21.51 -15.86
C ILE A 151 -8.37 20.24 -16.52
N PHE A 152 -9.10 19.13 -16.43
CA PHE A 152 -8.74 17.89 -17.09
C PHE A 152 -9.10 17.99 -18.58
N ASN A 153 -8.12 18.32 -19.42
CA ASN A 153 -8.34 18.49 -20.86
C ASN A 153 -7.08 18.17 -21.70
N PRO A 154 -6.56 16.93 -21.63
CA PRO A 154 -5.40 16.57 -22.44
C PRO A 154 -5.73 16.66 -23.93
N LYS A 155 -4.86 17.33 -24.70
CA LYS A 155 -5.09 17.62 -26.12
C LYS A 155 -4.67 16.50 -27.05
N GLU A 156 -3.62 15.77 -26.70
CA GLU A 156 -2.98 14.77 -27.55
C GLU A 156 -2.83 13.42 -26.82
N LEU A 157 -3.84 13.06 -26.01
CA LEU A 157 -3.81 11.79 -25.29
C LEU A 157 -3.84 10.61 -26.28
N ASP A 158 -2.81 9.78 -26.24
CA ASP A 158 -2.72 8.50 -26.98
C ASP A 158 -2.28 7.39 -26.01
N ALA A 159 -3.22 6.58 -25.55
CA ALA A 159 -2.91 5.42 -24.70
C ALA A 159 -2.03 4.36 -25.41
N ASN A 160 -2.08 4.28 -26.74
CA ASN A 160 -1.16 3.40 -27.48
C ASN A 160 0.27 3.91 -27.42
N GLN A 161 0.49 5.23 -27.28
CA GLN A 161 1.83 5.78 -27.07
C GLN A 161 2.40 5.31 -25.74
N TRP A 162 1.59 5.29 -24.68
CA TRP A 162 2.00 4.75 -23.37
C TRP A 162 2.34 3.27 -23.48
N MET A 163 1.51 2.48 -24.18
CA MET A 163 1.77 1.06 -24.35
C MET A 163 3.05 0.79 -25.14
N ARG A 164 3.29 1.51 -26.25
CA ARG A 164 4.54 1.42 -27.02
C ARG A 164 5.76 1.69 -26.13
N ALA A 165 5.69 2.71 -25.27
CA ALA A 165 6.76 2.99 -24.33
C ALA A 165 6.97 1.82 -23.35
N ILE A 166 5.91 1.33 -22.72
CA ILE A 166 5.96 0.21 -21.76
C ILE A 166 6.54 -1.05 -22.41
N THR A 167 6.08 -1.42 -23.61
CA THR A 167 6.58 -2.61 -24.31
C THR A 167 8.03 -2.46 -24.74
N ASN A 168 8.47 -1.25 -25.14
CA ASN A 168 9.87 -0.98 -25.47
C ASN A 168 10.81 -1.17 -24.27
N PHE A 169 10.32 -0.99 -23.04
CA PHE A 169 11.06 -1.28 -21.81
C PHE A 169 10.82 -2.69 -21.24
N GLY A 170 10.16 -3.58 -22.01
CA GLY A 170 9.89 -4.97 -21.63
C GLY A 170 8.79 -5.15 -20.57
N GLY A 171 7.94 -4.14 -20.37
CA GLY A 171 6.85 -4.20 -19.41
C GLY A 171 5.72 -5.13 -19.82
N LYS A 172 5.20 -5.90 -18.85
CA LYS A 172 4.12 -6.88 -19.06
C LYS A 172 2.82 -6.55 -18.32
N LEU A 173 2.86 -5.57 -17.42
CA LEU A 173 1.72 -5.07 -16.65
C LEU A 173 1.83 -3.55 -16.52
N LEU A 174 0.72 -2.84 -16.77
CA LEU A 174 0.52 -1.46 -16.35
C LEU A 174 -0.49 -1.43 -15.20
N VAL A 175 -0.15 -0.77 -14.10
CA VAL A 175 -1.11 -0.29 -13.09
C VAL A 175 -1.48 1.16 -13.41
N LEU A 176 -2.74 1.40 -13.75
CA LEU A 176 -3.28 2.73 -14.01
C LEU A 176 -3.94 3.27 -12.73
N VAL A 177 -3.60 4.51 -12.35
CA VAL A 177 -4.36 5.26 -11.34
C VAL A 177 -5.71 5.65 -11.93
N ALA A 178 -6.76 4.90 -11.58
CA ALA A 178 -8.12 5.21 -12.02
C ALA A 178 -8.72 6.38 -11.21
N LYS A 179 -8.34 6.50 -9.93
CA LYS A 179 -8.68 7.62 -9.04
C LYS A 179 -7.58 7.76 -7.99
N HIS A 180 -6.99 8.94 -7.88
CA HIS A 180 -5.98 9.27 -6.88
C HIS A 180 -6.62 9.88 -5.61
N HIS A 181 -5.81 10.35 -4.67
CA HIS A 181 -6.25 10.94 -3.39
C HIS A 181 -7.21 12.12 -3.53
N ASP A 182 -7.08 12.92 -4.59
CA ASP A 182 -8.00 14.01 -4.91
C ASP A 182 -9.43 13.52 -5.18
N GLY A 183 -9.63 12.25 -5.53
CA GLY A 183 -10.95 11.67 -5.76
C GLY A 183 -11.48 11.84 -7.18
N PHE A 184 -10.74 12.47 -8.10
CA PHE A 184 -11.16 12.61 -9.49
C PHE A 184 -11.09 11.28 -10.23
N CYS A 185 -12.22 10.80 -10.74
CA CYS A 185 -12.31 9.50 -11.41
C CYS A 185 -12.04 9.62 -12.92
N LEU A 186 -11.09 8.81 -13.43
CA LEU A 186 -10.67 8.81 -14.84
C LEU A 186 -11.57 7.99 -15.78
N TRP A 187 -12.71 7.53 -15.27
CA TRP A 187 -13.79 6.91 -16.04
C TRP A 187 -15.12 7.58 -15.70
N PRO A 188 -16.14 7.51 -16.57
CA PRO A 188 -17.45 8.12 -16.33
C PRO A 188 -18.27 7.28 -15.32
N THR A 189 -17.78 7.20 -14.09
CA THR A 189 -18.44 6.48 -12.99
C THR A 189 -19.85 7.00 -12.74
N ARG A 190 -20.75 6.09 -12.38
CA ARG A 190 -22.15 6.43 -12.07
C ARG A 190 -22.33 7.01 -10.67
N TYR A 191 -21.29 7.00 -9.83
CA TYR A 191 -21.41 7.25 -8.39
C TYR A 191 -20.83 8.61 -7.93
N THR A 192 -20.21 9.37 -8.84
CA THR A 192 -19.79 10.76 -8.58
C THR A 192 -19.71 11.57 -9.87
N ARG A 193 -19.99 12.88 -9.78
CA ARG A 193 -19.76 13.83 -10.87
C ARG A 193 -18.31 14.34 -10.92
N HIS A 194 -17.51 14.09 -9.90
CA HIS A 194 -16.09 14.44 -9.89
C HIS A 194 -15.29 13.39 -10.68
N SER A 195 -15.49 13.42 -11.99
CA SER A 195 -14.95 12.46 -12.95
C SER A 195 -14.81 13.11 -14.33
N VAL A 196 -14.18 12.37 -15.25
CA VAL A 196 -14.03 12.77 -16.67
C VAL A 196 -15.35 13.12 -17.35
N ALA A 197 -16.49 12.58 -16.87
CA ALA A 197 -17.82 12.91 -17.38
C ALA A 197 -18.20 14.40 -17.19
N SER A 198 -17.57 15.09 -16.24
CA SER A 198 -17.76 16.53 -16.00
C SER A 198 -16.62 17.39 -16.57
N SER A 199 -15.69 16.79 -17.32
CA SER A 199 -14.57 17.50 -17.95
C SER A 199 -14.86 17.82 -19.42
N PRO A 200 -14.20 18.82 -20.03
CA PRO A 200 -14.31 19.11 -21.45
C PRO A 200 -13.58 18.08 -22.33
N TRP A 201 -12.76 17.21 -21.73
CA TRP A 201 -12.02 16.21 -22.48
C TRP A 201 -12.99 15.27 -23.22
N ARG A 202 -12.82 15.17 -24.54
CA ARG A 202 -13.72 14.43 -25.45
C ARG A 202 -15.20 14.79 -25.24
N ASP A 203 -15.48 16.07 -25.04
CA ASP A 203 -16.84 16.60 -24.83
C ASP A 203 -17.58 15.94 -23.64
N GLY A 204 -16.85 15.58 -22.58
CA GLY A 204 -17.40 14.89 -21.40
C GLY A 204 -17.74 13.43 -21.63
N LYS A 205 -17.33 12.85 -22.77
CA LYS A 205 -17.56 11.44 -23.13
C LYS A 205 -16.31 10.58 -23.04
N GLY A 206 -15.20 11.16 -22.58
CA GLY A 206 -13.95 10.43 -22.43
C GLY A 206 -14.02 9.37 -21.33
N ASP A 207 -13.32 8.28 -21.55
CA ASP A 207 -13.14 7.19 -20.59
C ASP A 207 -11.68 6.71 -20.71
N LEU A 208 -10.82 7.24 -19.85
CA LEU A 208 -9.40 6.95 -19.93
C LEU A 208 -9.10 5.51 -19.53
N VAL A 209 -9.84 4.96 -18.56
CA VAL A 209 -9.68 3.56 -18.16
C VAL A 209 -10.00 2.64 -19.34
N ARG A 210 -11.05 2.93 -20.12
CA ARG A 210 -11.36 2.22 -21.38
C ARG A 210 -10.24 2.32 -22.40
N GLU A 211 -9.80 3.53 -22.73
CA GLU A 211 -8.76 3.74 -23.75
C GLU A 211 -7.46 3.01 -23.39
N VAL A 212 -7.08 3.02 -22.10
CA VAL A 212 -5.91 2.30 -21.61
C VAL A 212 -6.13 0.80 -21.60
N ALA A 213 -7.29 0.30 -21.19
CA ALA A 213 -7.59 -1.14 -21.21
C ALA A 213 -7.56 -1.71 -22.64
N GLU A 214 -8.11 -0.98 -23.60
CA GLU A 214 -8.10 -1.37 -25.01
C GLU A 214 -6.70 -1.35 -25.60
N ALA A 215 -5.92 -0.29 -25.33
CA ALA A 215 -4.53 -0.20 -25.74
C ALA A 215 -3.69 -1.32 -25.10
N ALA A 216 -3.81 -1.55 -23.80
CA ALA A 216 -3.06 -2.58 -23.10
C ALA A 216 -3.31 -3.97 -23.71
N ARG A 217 -4.58 -4.31 -23.97
CA ARG A 217 -4.96 -5.55 -24.64
C ARG A 217 -4.37 -5.64 -26.05
N ALA A 218 -4.41 -4.57 -26.84
CA ALA A 218 -3.85 -4.55 -28.20
C ALA A 218 -2.33 -4.77 -28.24
N HIS A 219 -1.62 -4.35 -27.19
CA HIS A 219 -0.16 -4.48 -27.05
C HIS A 219 0.27 -5.70 -26.22
N GLY A 220 -0.66 -6.55 -25.79
CA GLY A 220 -0.35 -7.72 -24.96
C GLY A 220 0.14 -7.37 -23.54
N VAL A 221 -0.16 -6.16 -23.06
CA VAL A 221 0.15 -5.68 -21.72
C VAL A 221 -1.05 -5.96 -20.81
N LYS A 222 -0.80 -6.54 -19.63
CA LYS A 222 -1.84 -6.75 -18.62
C LYS A 222 -2.22 -5.42 -17.97
N LEU A 223 -3.47 -5.29 -17.53
CA LEU A 223 -3.95 -4.12 -16.80
C LEU A 223 -4.10 -4.42 -15.30
N GLY A 224 -3.62 -3.51 -14.48
CA GLY A 224 -3.94 -3.36 -13.06
C GLY A 224 -4.55 -1.98 -12.80
N ILE A 225 -5.25 -1.86 -11.68
CA ILE A 225 -5.98 -0.65 -11.30
C ILE A 225 -5.54 -0.22 -9.91
N TYR A 226 -5.11 1.04 -9.80
CA TYR A 226 -5.01 1.76 -8.54
C TYR A 226 -6.33 2.50 -8.31
N LEU A 227 -6.88 2.34 -7.11
CA LEU A 227 -8.05 3.07 -6.64
C LEU A 227 -7.79 3.54 -5.22
N SER A 228 -7.55 4.84 -5.02
CA SER A 228 -7.19 5.36 -3.70
C SER A 228 -8.29 5.09 -2.66
N PRO A 229 -7.97 4.41 -1.54
CA PRO A 229 -8.88 4.30 -0.40
C PRO A 229 -9.19 5.67 0.22
N ALA A 230 -8.21 6.56 0.32
CA ALA A 230 -8.43 7.92 0.80
C ALA A 230 -8.96 8.81 -0.32
N ASP A 231 -10.03 9.56 -0.05
CA ASP A 231 -10.76 10.34 -1.06
C ASP A 231 -11.10 11.72 -0.52
N LEU A 232 -10.26 12.70 -0.90
CA LEU A 232 -10.39 14.10 -0.46
C LEU A 232 -11.63 14.78 -1.03
N TYR A 233 -12.12 14.35 -2.20
CA TYR A 233 -13.38 14.85 -2.73
C TYR A 233 -14.58 14.39 -1.90
N GLN A 234 -14.55 13.15 -1.40
CA GLN A 234 -15.63 12.59 -0.59
C GLN A 234 -15.56 12.96 0.90
N LEU A 235 -14.55 13.71 1.35
CA LEU A 235 -14.50 14.19 2.73
C LEU A 235 -15.77 14.95 3.10
N LYS A 236 -16.40 14.58 4.22
CA LYS A 236 -17.53 15.35 4.79
C LYS A 236 -17.20 16.82 5.07
N THR A 237 -15.91 17.15 5.22
CA THR A 237 -15.40 18.50 5.49
C THR A 237 -15.08 19.28 4.20
N ASN A 238 -15.23 18.66 3.02
CA ASN A 238 -14.95 19.32 1.77
C ASN A 238 -16.11 20.27 1.39
N PRO A 239 -15.87 21.60 1.32
CA PRO A 239 -16.94 22.55 0.98
C PRO A 239 -17.49 22.39 -0.45
N LYS A 240 -16.76 21.73 -1.35
CA LYS A 240 -17.23 21.43 -2.72
C LYS A 240 -18.13 20.19 -2.78
N ASN A 241 -18.18 19.40 -1.71
CA ASN A 241 -19.01 18.21 -1.59
C ASN A 241 -19.50 18.04 -0.15
N PRO A 242 -20.44 18.89 0.32
CA PRO A 242 -20.88 18.89 1.72
C PRO A 242 -21.60 17.59 2.14
N ASN A 243 -22.03 16.78 1.17
CA ASN A 243 -22.67 15.47 1.39
C ASN A 243 -21.70 14.30 1.11
N GLY A 244 -20.39 14.56 1.19
CA GLY A 244 -19.36 13.54 0.98
C GLY A 244 -19.50 12.35 1.93
N TYR A 245 -19.18 11.16 1.43
CA TYR A 245 -19.36 9.91 2.16
C TYR A 245 -18.22 9.59 3.13
N TYR A 246 -17.02 10.11 2.88
CA TYR A 246 -15.81 9.78 3.62
C TYR A 246 -15.82 10.42 5.02
N GLY A 247 -15.73 9.58 6.04
CA GLY A 247 -15.77 9.94 7.44
C GLY A 247 -17.13 10.45 7.92
N ASN A 248 -18.20 10.21 7.16
CA ASN A 248 -19.54 10.75 7.44
C ASN A 248 -20.23 10.11 8.66
N GLY A 249 -19.68 9.01 9.19
CA GLY A 249 -20.21 8.33 10.37
C GLY A 249 -21.51 7.55 10.13
N SER A 250 -21.87 7.30 8.86
CA SER A 250 -23.02 6.49 8.49
C SER A 250 -22.97 5.08 9.10
N LYS A 251 -24.13 4.56 9.47
CA LYS A 251 -24.25 3.20 9.99
C LYS A 251 -24.02 2.19 8.86
N LYS A 252 -23.48 1.02 9.20
CA LYS A 252 -23.45 -0.08 8.24
C LYS A 252 -24.86 -0.61 8.00
N VAL A 253 -25.24 -0.74 6.74
CA VAL A 253 -26.54 -1.25 6.31
C VAL A 253 -26.36 -2.30 5.20
N PRO A 254 -27.27 -3.28 5.07
CA PRO A 254 -27.32 -4.14 3.90
C PRO A 254 -27.36 -3.28 2.63
N SER A 255 -26.44 -3.56 1.72
CA SER A 255 -26.24 -2.82 0.49
C SER A 255 -25.98 -3.81 -0.65
N ILE A 256 -26.72 -3.71 -1.74
CA ILE A 256 -26.49 -4.51 -2.94
C ILE A 256 -25.46 -3.82 -3.82
N ILE A 257 -24.52 -4.58 -4.39
CA ILE A 257 -23.48 -4.10 -5.30
C ILE A 257 -23.64 -4.87 -6.62
N PRO A 258 -23.89 -4.19 -7.75
CA PRO A 258 -23.94 -2.74 -7.88
C PRO A 258 -25.29 -2.15 -7.42
N THR A 259 -25.24 -1.10 -6.61
CA THR A 259 -26.40 -0.32 -6.15
C THR A 259 -26.93 0.55 -7.29
N ASP A 260 -28.24 0.75 -7.38
CA ASP A 260 -28.84 1.74 -8.27
C ASP A 260 -28.37 3.16 -7.87
N PRO A 261 -27.69 3.92 -8.74
CA PRO A 261 -27.20 5.26 -8.39
C PRO A 261 -28.31 6.22 -7.96
N GLY A 262 -29.50 6.09 -8.55
CA GLY A 262 -30.66 6.93 -8.22
C GLY A 262 -31.24 6.67 -6.83
N SER A 263 -30.99 5.50 -6.24
CA SER A 263 -31.41 5.15 -4.88
C SER A 263 -30.25 5.01 -3.91
N PHE A 264 -29.04 5.43 -4.28
CA PHE A 264 -27.82 5.16 -3.51
C PHE A 264 -27.93 5.58 -2.04
N GLN A 265 -28.62 6.67 -1.73
CA GLN A 265 -28.83 7.17 -0.37
C GLN A 265 -30.18 6.74 0.25
N THR A 266 -31.18 6.44 -0.57
CA THR A 266 -32.57 6.23 -0.13
C THR A 266 -32.96 4.76 0.00
N ASP A 267 -32.44 3.91 -0.88
CA ASP A 267 -32.63 2.46 -0.85
C ASP A 267 -31.35 1.75 -1.33
N PRO A 268 -30.41 1.48 -0.40
CA PRO A 268 -29.16 0.78 -0.70
C PRO A 268 -29.32 -0.68 -1.15
N MET A 269 -30.52 -1.26 -1.01
CA MET A 269 -30.82 -2.64 -1.42
C MET A 269 -31.45 -2.71 -2.82
N LYS A 270 -31.80 -1.56 -3.41
CA LYS A 270 -32.18 -1.50 -4.82
C LYS A 270 -30.92 -1.51 -5.69
N GLY A 271 -30.77 -2.58 -6.47
CA GLY A 271 -29.64 -2.78 -7.36
C GLY A 271 -29.90 -2.27 -8.77
N ARG A 272 -28.82 -2.04 -9.51
CA ARG A 272 -28.87 -1.89 -10.97
C ARG A 272 -28.58 -3.22 -11.65
N THR A 273 -28.97 -3.34 -12.92
CA THR A 273 -28.64 -4.50 -13.75
C THR A 273 -27.12 -4.67 -13.87
N PRO A 274 -26.57 -5.85 -13.49
CA PRO A 274 -25.17 -6.19 -13.73
C PRO A 274 -24.83 -6.23 -15.23
N PRO A 275 -23.56 -5.96 -15.61
CA PRO A 275 -23.08 -6.26 -16.95
C PRO A 275 -23.23 -7.77 -17.28
N PRO A 276 -23.37 -8.15 -18.55
CA PRO A 276 -23.48 -9.56 -18.95
C PRO A 276 -22.36 -10.42 -18.38
N GLY A 277 -22.71 -11.58 -17.81
CA GLY A 277 -21.76 -12.51 -17.20
C GLY A 277 -21.39 -12.19 -15.74
N PHE A 278 -21.90 -11.11 -15.18
CA PHE A 278 -21.71 -10.75 -13.77
C PHE A 278 -23.03 -10.75 -13.01
N GLN A 279 -22.93 -10.86 -11.68
CA GLN A 279 -24.06 -10.87 -10.77
C GLN A 279 -23.89 -9.81 -9.68
N SER A 280 -24.97 -9.54 -8.94
CA SER A 280 -24.93 -8.67 -7.78
C SER A 280 -24.51 -9.42 -6.50
N TYR A 281 -23.98 -8.69 -5.53
CA TYR A 281 -23.57 -9.20 -4.22
C TYR A 281 -24.08 -8.28 -3.11
N THR A 282 -24.29 -8.80 -1.91
CA THR A 282 -24.76 -8.00 -0.77
C THR A 282 -23.70 -7.94 0.32
N TYR A 283 -23.50 -6.74 0.85
CA TYR A 283 -22.57 -6.46 1.95
C TYR A 283 -23.24 -5.58 3.01
N VAL A 284 -22.82 -5.68 4.26
CA VAL A 284 -23.28 -4.79 5.34
C VAL A 284 -22.21 -3.73 5.57
N VAL A 285 -22.37 -2.56 4.95
CA VAL A 285 -21.33 -1.53 4.83
C VAL A 285 -21.90 -0.13 5.04
N ASN A 286 -21.03 0.81 5.41
CA ASN A 286 -21.39 2.23 5.50
C ASN A 286 -21.43 2.88 4.10
N ASP A 287 -21.76 4.16 4.02
CA ASP A 287 -21.91 4.86 2.75
C ASP A 287 -20.62 4.90 1.92
N TYR A 288 -19.47 5.20 2.54
CA TYR A 288 -18.20 5.28 1.81
C TYR A 288 -17.76 3.91 1.26
N ASN A 289 -17.89 2.86 2.06
CA ASN A 289 -17.57 1.51 1.61
C ASN A 289 -18.54 1.03 0.53
N ARG A 290 -19.84 1.39 0.60
CA ARG A 290 -20.79 1.15 -0.49
C ARG A 290 -20.36 1.89 -1.77
N TYR A 291 -19.98 3.16 -1.66
CA TYR A 291 -19.49 3.97 -2.78
C TYR A 291 -18.25 3.32 -3.42
N PHE A 292 -17.27 2.95 -2.60
CA PHE A 292 -16.03 2.32 -3.04
C PHE A 292 -16.25 0.96 -3.70
N LEU A 293 -17.09 0.10 -3.11
CA LEU A 293 -17.45 -1.21 -3.69
C LEU A 293 -18.13 -1.07 -5.05
N ASN A 294 -18.97 -0.06 -5.23
CA ASN A 294 -19.61 0.21 -6.50
C ASN A 294 -18.62 0.68 -7.57
N GLN A 295 -17.63 1.50 -7.21
CA GLN A 295 -16.54 1.88 -8.13
C GLN A 295 -15.64 0.70 -8.48
N LEU A 296 -15.28 -0.13 -7.49
CA LEU A 296 -14.58 -1.40 -7.74
C LEU A 296 -15.38 -2.28 -8.70
N TYR A 297 -16.69 -2.42 -8.49
CA TYR A 297 -17.53 -3.23 -9.36
C TYR A 297 -17.47 -2.76 -10.81
N GLU A 298 -17.58 -1.45 -11.07
CA GLU A 298 -17.42 -0.89 -12.42
C GLU A 298 -16.05 -1.24 -13.02
N LEU A 299 -14.97 -0.98 -12.28
CA LEU A 299 -13.59 -1.19 -12.73
C LEU A 299 -13.26 -2.66 -13.01
N LEU A 300 -13.85 -3.57 -12.24
CA LEU A 300 -13.56 -5.02 -12.31
C LEU A 300 -14.51 -5.80 -13.23
N THR A 301 -15.58 -5.18 -13.74
CA THR A 301 -16.54 -5.86 -14.63
C THR A 301 -16.62 -5.25 -16.02
N GLU A 302 -16.33 -3.95 -16.15
CA GLU A 302 -16.60 -3.25 -17.41
C GLU A 302 -15.34 -3.13 -18.28
N TYR A 303 -14.11 -3.34 -17.78
CA TYR A 303 -12.85 -3.06 -18.50
C TYR A 303 -12.01 -4.29 -18.89
N GLY A 304 -12.60 -5.49 -18.81
CA GLY A 304 -11.91 -6.75 -19.11
C GLY A 304 -11.10 -7.31 -17.95
N PRO A 305 -10.17 -8.24 -18.20
CA PRO A 305 -9.37 -8.88 -17.15
C PRO A 305 -8.46 -7.89 -16.42
N ILE A 306 -8.54 -7.87 -15.09
CA ILE A 306 -7.68 -7.08 -14.20
C ILE A 306 -6.75 -8.02 -13.45
N TYR A 307 -5.45 -7.73 -13.46
CA TYR A 307 -4.41 -8.60 -12.91
C TYR A 307 -3.81 -8.09 -11.59
N GLU A 308 -4.02 -6.81 -11.26
CA GLU A 308 -3.59 -6.21 -10.01
C GLU A 308 -4.60 -5.16 -9.57
N VAL A 309 -4.96 -5.17 -8.28
CA VAL A 309 -5.70 -4.08 -7.62
C VAL A 309 -4.80 -3.51 -6.55
N TRP A 310 -4.52 -2.22 -6.64
CA TRP A 310 -3.57 -1.54 -5.77
C TRP A 310 -4.29 -0.57 -4.85
N PHE A 311 -4.06 -0.71 -3.54
CA PHE A 311 -4.66 0.13 -2.50
C PHE A 311 -3.60 0.88 -1.70
N ASP A 312 -3.70 2.21 -1.67
CA ASP A 312 -2.75 3.06 -0.95
C ASP A 312 -2.87 2.95 0.56
N GLY A 313 -1.73 3.06 1.25
CA GLY A 313 -1.66 3.23 2.69
C GLY A 313 -1.49 4.68 3.16
N ALA A 314 -1.37 5.64 2.24
CA ALA A 314 -1.32 7.06 2.55
C ALA A 314 -2.73 7.61 2.85
N ASN A 315 -2.83 8.46 3.88
CA ASN A 315 -4.03 9.22 4.19
C ASN A 315 -3.66 10.71 4.31
N PRO A 316 -3.94 11.53 3.28
CA PRO A 316 -3.57 12.94 3.23
C PRO A 316 -4.32 13.83 4.24
N ASP A 317 -5.49 13.41 4.72
CA ASP A 317 -6.22 14.11 5.80
C ASP A 317 -6.53 13.17 6.96
N PRO A 318 -5.56 12.96 7.88
CA PRO A 318 -5.76 12.08 9.03
C PRO A 318 -6.72 12.65 10.08
N SER A 319 -7.18 13.90 9.94
CA SER A 319 -8.12 14.52 10.89
C SER A 319 -9.54 13.95 10.78
N VAL A 320 -9.86 13.36 9.63
CA VAL A 320 -11.15 12.70 9.37
C VAL A 320 -10.93 11.18 9.28
N PRO A 321 -11.26 10.41 10.33
CA PRO A 321 -11.09 8.96 10.29
C PRO A 321 -12.18 8.31 9.43
N GLU A 322 -11.79 7.33 8.62
CA GLU A 322 -12.68 6.43 7.89
C GLU A 322 -12.30 4.97 8.19
N GLN A 323 -13.30 4.11 8.33
CA GLN A 323 -13.07 2.68 8.56
C GLN A 323 -13.33 1.89 7.28
N TYR A 324 -12.25 1.50 6.61
CA TYR A 324 -12.33 0.69 5.40
C TYR A 324 -12.72 -0.76 5.70
N ASP A 325 -13.71 -1.27 4.98
CA ASP A 325 -14.16 -2.67 5.03
C ASP A 325 -13.39 -3.50 4.00
N TYR A 326 -12.08 -3.64 4.23
CA TYR A 326 -11.18 -4.39 3.36
C TYR A 326 -11.64 -5.82 3.11
N GLN A 327 -12.32 -6.46 4.07
CA GLN A 327 -12.85 -7.82 3.89
C GLN A 327 -13.91 -7.85 2.79
N ALA A 328 -14.86 -6.91 2.79
CA ALA A 328 -15.84 -6.77 1.72
C ALA A 328 -15.17 -6.46 0.36
N TRP A 329 -14.14 -5.60 0.36
CA TRP A 329 -13.42 -5.22 -0.87
C TRP A 329 -12.67 -6.41 -1.45
N TYR A 330 -11.93 -7.16 -0.62
CA TYR A 330 -11.20 -8.34 -1.05
C TYR A 330 -12.14 -9.43 -1.56
N ASP A 331 -13.24 -9.70 -0.84
CA ASP A 331 -14.24 -10.67 -1.26
C ASP A 331 -14.82 -10.32 -2.64
N LEU A 332 -15.16 -9.04 -2.87
CA LEU A 332 -15.65 -8.60 -4.18
C LEU A 332 -14.60 -8.80 -5.28
N ILE A 333 -13.34 -8.42 -5.02
CA ILE A 333 -12.24 -8.63 -5.98
C ILE A 333 -12.07 -10.11 -6.31
N ARG A 334 -12.09 -11.00 -5.31
CA ARG A 334 -11.94 -12.45 -5.54
C ARG A 334 -13.08 -13.04 -6.35
N LYS A 335 -14.31 -12.54 -6.17
CA LYS A 335 -15.48 -12.96 -6.95
C LYS A 335 -15.44 -12.50 -8.39
N LEU A 336 -14.98 -11.26 -8.63
CA LEU A 336 -15.00 -10.65 -9.96
C LEU A 336 -13.73 -10.94 -10.78
N GLN A 337 -12.56 -10.95 -10.14
CA GLN A 337 -11.25 -11.08 -10.77
C GLN A 337 -10.36 -12.01 -9.91
N PRO A 338 -10.66 -13.32 -9.85
CA PRO A 338 -9.98 -14.29 -8.95
C PRO A 338 -8.47 -14.43 -9.21
N HIS A 339 -7.99 -14.04 -10.39
CA HIS A 339 -6.58 -14.07 -10.76
C HIS A 339 -5.81 -12.81 -10.37
N ALA A 340 -6.49 -11.72 -10.00
CA ALA A 340 -5.83 -10.48 -9.62
C ALA A 340 -5.03 -10.66 -8.33
N VAL A 341 -3.89 -10.00 -8.23
CA VAL A 341 -3.25 -9.75 -6.94
C VAL A 341 -3.80 -8.48 -6.31
N ILE A 342 -3.89 -8.44 -4.98
CA ILE A 342 -4.25 -7.26 -4.20
C ILE A 342 -2.98 -6.75 -3.50
N ALA A 343 -2.53 -5.58 -3.88
CA ALA A 343 -1.23 -5.03 -3.51
C ALA A 343 -1.31 -3.94 -2.44
N VAL A 344 -0.25 -3.88 -1.62
CA VAL A 344 0.04 -2.90 -0.55
C VAL A 344 -0.88 -3.02 0.66
N LYS A 345 -2.14 -2.62 0.54
CA LYS A 345 -3.18 -2.88 1.56
C LYS A 345 -3.96 -4.11 1.15
N GLY A 346 -3.27 -5.23 1.00
CA GLY A 346 -3.84 -6.45 0.45
C GLY A 346 -3.00 -7.69 0.78
N PRO A 347 -3.62 -8.88 0.73
CA PRO A 347 -2.99 -10.13 1.15
C PRO A 347 -1.98 -10.73 0.17
N ASP A 348 -1.82 -10.20 -1.04
CA ASP A 348 -1.03 -10.87 -2.09
C ASP A 348 0.38 -10.33 -2.26
N VAL A 349 0.55 -9.01 -2.22
CA VAL A 349 1.81 -8.28 -2.52
C VAL A 349 1.99 -7.15 -1.51
N ARG A 350 3.17 -7.03 -0.88
CA ARG A 350 3.48 -5.94 0.06
C ARG A 350 4.36 -4.86 -0.55
N TRP A 351 4.26 -3.66 0.01
CA TRP A 351 5.24 -2.60 -0.26
C TRP A 351 6.61 -2.93 0.35
N VAL A 352 7.69 -2.60 -0.36
CA VAL A 352 9.07 -2.80 0.09
C VAL A 352 9.43 -1.97 1.34
N GLY A 353 8.74 -0.85 1.55
CA GLY A 353 9.01 0.08 2.65
C GLY A 353 9.76 1.35 2.24
N ASN A 354 9.95 1.59 0.94
CA ASN A 354 10.52 2.82 0.38
C ASN A 354 10.04 3.04 -1.07
N GLU A 355 10.20 4.27 -1.57
CA GLU A 355 9.94 4.65 -2.97
C GLU A 355 11.23 4.82 -3.79
N SER A 356 12.40 4.60 -3.18
CA SER A 356 13.71 4.69 -3.86
C SER A 356 14.03 3.46 -4.71
N GLY A 357 13.19 2.43 -4.66
CA GLY A 357 13.35 1.29 -5.52
C GLY A 357 14.38 0.28 -5.08
N ILE A 358 14.62 0.17 -3.78
CA ILE A 358 15.66 -0.71 -3.27
C ILE A 358 15.06 -1.70 -2.27
N GLY A 359 15.12 -2.99 -2.62
CA GLY A 359 14.88 -4.08 -1.68
C GLY A 359 16.03 -4.24 -0.69
N ARG A 360 15.77 -4.89 0.44
CA ARG A 360 16.85 -5.26 1.38
C ARG A 360 17.77 -6.31 0.74
N THR A 361 19.02 -6.38 1.18
CA THR A 361 19.96 -7.43 0.74
C THR A 361 19.44 -8.83 1.05
N THR A 362 18.74 -8.97 2.17
CA THR A 362 18.00 -10.17 2.55
C THR A 362 16.51 -9.83 2.62
N GLU A 363 15.79 -10.12 1.54
CA GLU A 363 14.37 -9.79 1.40
C GLU A 363 13.55 -11.08 1.22
N TRP A 364 12.95 -11.54 2.31
CA TRP A 364 12.17 -12.78 2.32
C TRP A 364 10.74 -12.52 1.86
N SER A 365 10.24 -13.35 0.96
CA SER A 365 8.83 -13.25 0.58
C SER A 365 7.90 -13.73 1.68
N VAL A 366 8.36 -14.66 2.52
CA VAL A 366 7.64 -15.20 3.68
C VAL A 366 7.79 -14.28 4.88
N ILE A 367 6.73 -14.16 5.66
CA ILE A 367 6.66 -13.29 6.84
C ILE A 367 5.64 -13.83 7.87
N PRO A 368 5.81 -13.50 9.15
CA PRO A 368 4.84 -13.86 10.19
C PRO A 368 3.72 -12.81 10.31
N LEU A 369 2.48 -13.28 10.43
CA LEU A 369 1.29 -12.45 10.69
C LEU A 369 0.62 -12.84 12.00
N SER A 370 0.01 -11.87 12.69
CA SER A 370 -0.81 -12.12 13.88
C SER A 370 -2.23 -12.63 13.55
N ALA A 371 -2.62 -12.60 12.28
CA ALA A 371 -3.89 -13.10 11.77
C ALA A 371 -3.71 -13.60 10.32
N PRO A 372 -4.63 -14.44 9.79
CA PRO A 372 -4.61 -14.81 8.38
C PRO A 372 -4.60 -13.58 7.46
N PRO A 373 -3.90 -13.61 6.31
CA PRO A 373 -3.72 -12.44 5.43
C PRO A 373 -5.02 -11.72 5.06
N GLU A 374 -6.10 -12.48 4.86
CA GLU A 374 -7.42 -11.98 4.47
C GLU A 374 -8.12 -11.20 5.59
N LYS A 375 -7.72 -11.42 6.84
CA LYS A 375 -8.24 -10.75 8.05
C LYS A 375 -7.20 -9.84 8.70
N PHE A 376 -5.97 -9.82 8.18
CA PHE A 376 -4.89 -9.02 8.73
C PHE A 376 -5.17 -7.54 8.50
N HIS A 377 -5.00 -6.74 9.56
CA HIS A 377 -5.07 -5.29 9.45
C HIS A 377 -3.72 -4.76 8.95
N TRP A 378 -3.71 -4.39 7.67
CA TRP A 378 -2.58 -3.74 7.03
C TRP A 378 -2.46 -2.32 7.59
N PRO A 379 -1.38 -1.96 8.32
CA PRO A 379 -1.26 -0.62 8.90
C PRO A 379 -1.09 0.47 7.83
N ASP A 380 -1.46 1.70 8.15
CA ASP A 380 -1.18 2.87 7.32
C ASP A 380 0.32 3.21 7.39
N MET A 381 0.86 3.73 6.28
CA MET A 381 2.30 3.99 6.18
C MET A 381 2.76 5.21 6.99
N THR A 382 1.82 6.04 7.46
CA THR A 382 2.06 7.27 8.22
C THR A 382 2.05 7.06 9.74
N ALA A 383 1.81 5.85 10.24
CA ALA A 383 1.83 5.55 11.67
C ALA A 383 3.26 5.66 12.21
N GLY A 384 3.59 6.82 12.78
CA GLY A 384 4.94 7.21 13.20
C GLY A 384 5.57 6.32 14.27
N GLY A 385 6.81 5.91 14.00
CA GLY A 385 7.80 5.48 14.98
C GLY A 385 9.21 5.78 14.44
N PRO A 386 10.12 6.36 15.24
CA PRO A 386 11.48 6.65 14.78
C PRO A 386 12.26 5.35 14.55
N GLY A 387 12.71 5.12 13.32
CA GLY A 387 13.73 4.11 13.02
C GLY A 387 13.30 2.64 13.01
N GLN A 388 12.03 2.30 12.74
CA GLN A 388 11.68 0.91 12.42
C GLN A 388 11.52 0.71 10.92
N PRO A 389 12.41 -0.05 10.23
CA PRO A 389 12.16 -0.45 8.86
C PRO A 389 10.87 -1.25 8.82
N CYS A 390 9.95 -0.80 7.97
CA CYS A 390 8.60 -1.32 7.78
C CYS A 390 8.52 -2.84 7.98
N LYS A 391 8.04 -3.28 9.14
CA LYS A 391 7.51 -4.64 9.36
C LYS A 391 6.11 -4.69 8.75
N ALA A 392 6.01 -4.44 7.46
CA ALA A 392 4.78 -4.55 6.69
C ALA A 392 4.81 -5.86 5.92
N ASN A 393 3.64 -6.49 5.84
CA ASN A 393 3.54 -7.88 6.16
C ASN A 393 2.62 -8.60 5.13
N ALA A 394 3.01 -8.75 3.85
CA ALA A 394 2.44 -9.73 2.88
C ALA A 394 3.53 -10.55 2.16
N TRP A 395 3.12 -11.54 1.38
CA TRP A 395 3.96 -12.25 0.42
C TRP A 395 4.48 -11.33 -0.70
N PHE A 396 5.77 -11.42 -1.03
CA PHE A 396 6.47 -10.69 -2.11
C PHE A 396 6.48 -9.17 -2.06
N VAL A 397 7.61 -8.63 -2.48
CA VAL A 397 7.91 -7.21 -2.43
C VAL A 397 7.59 -6.57 -3.76
N SER A 398 6.64 -5.63 -3.76
CA SER A 398 6.51 -4.64 -4.82
C SER A 398 7.51 -3.51 -4.58
N LEU A 399 8.36 -3.35 -5.58
CA LEU A 399 9.29 -2.24 -5.68
C LEU A 399 8.64 -1.17 -6.55
N VAL A 400 8.19 -0.07 -5.94
CA VAL A 400 7.61 1.05 -6.67
C VAL A 400 8.65 2.16 -6.75
N VAL A 401 9.00 2.55 -7.98
CA VAL A 401 9.95 3.62 -8.26
C VAL A 401 9.30 4.64 -9.16
N PRO A 402 9.14 5.89 -8.71
CA PRO A 402 8.76 6.98 -9.60
C PRO A 402 9.91 7.25 -10.59
N CYS A 403 9.65 7.22 -11.91
CA CYS A 403 10.65 7.60 -12.91
C CYS A 403 10.97 9.12 -12.86
N ARG A 404 10.01 9.91 -12.35
CA ARG A 404 10.09 11.31 -11.88
C ARG A 404 9.15 11.42 -10.67
N SER A 405 8.98 12.60 -10.06
CA SER A 405 7.90 12.77 -9.07
C SER A 405 6.57 12.22 -9.61
N GLN A 406 5.69 11.73 -8.72
CA GLN A 406 4.57 10.86 -9.10
C GLN A 406 3.66 11.53 -10.17
N HIS A 407 3.66 12.86 -10.28
CA HIS A 407 3.00 13.59 -11.36
C HIS A 407 3.98 14.33 -12.28
N HIS A 408 3.65 14.41 -13.58
CA HIS A 408 4.47 15.10 -14.57
C HIS A 408 4.51 16.63 -14.34
N HIS A 409 5.70 17.17 -14.11
CA HIS A 409 5.95 18.62 -14.13
C HIS A 409 6.76 18.98 -15.38
N PRO A 410 6.30 19.91 -16.24
CA PRO A 410 7.13 20.39 -17.33
C PRO A 410 8.34 21.15 -16.76
N PRO A 411 9.58 20.88 -17.21
CA PRO A 411 10.73 21.67 -16.82
C PRO A 411 10.65 23.10 -17.41
N LYS A 412 11.15 24.09 -16.68
CA LYS A 412 11.46 25.40 -17.25
C LYS A 412 12.65 25.21 -18.22
N GLN A 413 12.37 25.16 -19.53
CA GLN A 413 13.27 24.99 -20.69
C GLN A 413 13.50 23.54 -21.19
N PRO A 414 13.71 23.35 -22.51
CA PRO A 414 13.62 22.03 -23.14
C PRO A 414 14.92 21.25 -22.92
N VAL A 415 14.81 20.01 -22.44
CA VAL A 415 15.95 19.09 -22.32
C VAL A 415 15.58 17.76 -22.94
N VAL A 416 16.44 17.35 -23.89
CA VAL A 416 16.47 16.05 -24.58
C VAL A 416 16.59 14.92 -23.54
N LEU A 417 15.73 13.91 -23.62
CA LEU A 417 15.76 12.72 -22.75
C LEU A 417 16.94 11.81 -23.13
N GLY A 418 17.85 11.59 -22.17
CA GLY A 418 18.94 10.60 -22.21
C GLY A 418 18.95 9.73 -20.96
N PHE A 419 19.46 8.50 -21.11
CA PHE A 419 19.40 7.32 -20.22
C PHE A 419 19.98 7.48 -18.81
N ALA A 420 19.49 6.61 -17.91
CA ALA A 420 20.30 5.87 -16.93
C ALA A 420 19.76 4.43 -16.81
#